data_AF-A0A968DE24-F1
#
_entry.id   AF-A0A968DE24-F1
#
_cell.length_a   1.000
_cell.length_b   1.000
_cell.length_c   1.000
_cell.angle_alpha   90.00
_cell.angle_beta   90.00
_cell.angle_gamma   90.00
#
_symmetry.space_group_name_H-M   'P 1'
#
loop_
_entity.id
_entity.type
_entity.pdbx_description
1 polymer ?
#
loop_
_entity_poly.entity_id
_entity_poly.type
_entity_poly.pdbx_seq_one_letter_code
_entity_poly.pdbx_strand_id
1 'polypeptide(L)' 'QSRIRGTVMMALSNEHGGLVLTTGNRSEYAVGYATLYGDMNGAFGPLKDVPKTLVWELARWRN' A
#
# COMPACT_ATOMS: atom_id res chain seq x y z
N GLN A 1 -15.62 -2.48 0.05
CA GLN A 1 -14.74 -2.18 -1.11
C GLN A 1 -13.26 -2.26 -0.74
N SER A 2 -12.67 -1.45 0.14
CA SER A 2 -11.24 -1.57 0.52
C SER A 2 -10.93 -2.77 1.44
N ARG A 3 -11.64 -2.92 2.56
CA ARG A 3 -11.40 -4.00 3.54
C ARG A 3 -11.45 -5.41 2.96
N ILE A 4 -12.41 -5.69 2.08
CA ILE A 4 -12.54 -7.00 1.44
C ILE A 4 -11.33 -7.33 0.54
N ARG A 5 -10.76 -6.35 -0.17
CA ARG A 5 -9.52 -6.55 -0.93
C ARG A 5 -8.38 -6.93 0.00
N GLY A 6 -8.30 -6.23 1.14
CA GLY A 6 -7.30 -6.52 2.14
C GLY A 6 -7.39 -7.96 2.65
N THR A 7 -8.58 -8.40 3.04
CA THR A 7 -8.83 -9.79 3.47
C THR A 7 -8.39 -10.81 2.42
N VAL A 8 -8.71 -10.58 1.15
CA VAL A 8 -8.32 -11.48 0.04
C VAL A 8 -6.79 -11.53 -0.11
N MET A 9 -6.10 -10.38 -0.07
CA MET A 9 -4.64 -10.35 -0.17
C MET A 9 -3.96 -11.07 0.99
N MET A 10 -4.50 -10.95 2.21
CA MET A 10 -3.98 -11.69 3.36
C MET A 10 -4.25 -13.20 3.24
N ALA A 11 -5.39 -13.60 2.69
CA ALA A 11 -5.67 -15.02 2.44
C ALA A 11 -4.66 -15.62 1.46
N LEU A 12 -4.38 -14.94 0.34
CA LEU A 12 -3.36 -15.36 -0.63
C LEU A 12 -1.95 -15.39 -0.03
N SER A 13 -1.61 -14.42 0.81
CA SER A 13 -0.34 -14.39 1.55
C SER A 13 -0.20 -15.58 2.50
N ASN A 14 -1.27 -15.93 3.22
CA ASN A 14 -1.28 -17.10 4.11
C ASN A 14 -1.16 -18.42 3.33
N GLU A 15 -1.77 -18.52 2.15
CA GLU A 15 -1.72 -19.72 1.30
C GLU A 15 -0.34 -19.92 0.66
N HIS A 16 0.25 -18.86 0.13
CA HIS A 16 1.49 -18.93 -0.66
C HIS A 16 2.75 -18.56 0.14
N GLY A 17 2.62 -18.14 1.40
CA GLY A 17 3.74 -17.65 2.22
C GLY A 17 4.34 -16.32 1.72
N GLY A 18 3.61 -15.58 0.87
CA GLY A 18 4.07 -14.33 0.28
C GLY A 18 3.96 -13.13 1.22
N LEU A 19 4.75 -12.08 0.98
CA LEU A 19 4.67 -10.82 1.74
C LEU A 19 3.71 -9.84 1.06
N VAL A 20 2.63 -9.43 1.75
CA VAL A 20 1.75 -8.37 1.23
C VAL A 20 2.44 -7.02 1.36
N LEU A 21 2.60 -6.34 0.22
CA LEU A 21 3.12 -4.96 0.17
C LEU A 21 1.97 -3.96 0.14
N THR A 22 1.98 -2.99 1.05
CA THR A 22 1.04 -1.87 1.01
C THR A 22 1.54 -0.79 0.06
N THR A 23 0.61 -0.14 -0.65
CA THR A 23 0.93 0.85 -1.68
C THR A 23 0.65 2.29 -1.25
N GLY A 24 0.30 2.50 0.03
CA GLY A 24 0.01 3.82 0.54
C GLY A 24 1.27 4.68 0.62
N ASN A 25 1.12 5.97 0.28
CA ASN A 25 2.21 6.93 0.26
C ASN A 25 2.14 7.94 1.43
N ARG A 26 3.23 8.68 1.66
CA ARG A 26 3.33 9.62 2.80
C ARG A 26 2.20 10.65 2.81
N SER A 27 1.80 11.15 1.64
CA SER A 27 0.74 12.16 1.53
C SER A 27 -0.62 11.62 1.96
N GLU A 28 -0.93 10.36 1.64
CA GLU A 28 -2.18 9.69 2.05
C GLU A 28 -2.21 9.48 3.57
N TYR A 29 -1.11 8.98 4.15
CA TYR A 29 -1.01 8.75 5.58
C TYR A 29 -1.01 10.04 6.40
N ALA A 30 -0.42 11.12 5.90
CA ALA A 30 -0.35 12.40 6.60
C ALA A 30 -1.73 13.03 6.88
N VAL A 31 -2.72 12.75 6.02
CA VAL A 31 -4.09 13.28 6.18
C VAL A 31 -5.11 12.19 6.53
N GLY A 32 -4.67 10.96 6.80
CA GLY A 32 -5.56 9.84 7.09
C GLY A 32 -6.42 9.40 5.90
N TYR A 33 -5.98 9.66 4.66
CA TYR A 33 -6.66 9.22 3.45
C TYR A 33 -6.33 7.75 3.13
N ALA A 34 -6.68 6.87 4.08
CA ALA A 34 -6.42 5.45 4.03
C ALA A 34 -7.47 4.70 4.87
N THR A 35 -7.80 3.47 4.50
CA THR A 35 -8.73 2.64 5.28
C THR A 35 -7.94 1.68 6.16
N LEU A 36 -8.11 1.77 7.48
CA LEU A 36 -7.58 0.78 8.41
C LEU A 36 -8.15 -0.62 8.10
N TYR A 37 -7.26 -1.61 8.01
CA TYR A 37 -7.55 -2.98 7.57
C TYR A 37 -8.10 -3.08 6.13
N GLY A 38 -8.00 -1.99 5.35
CA GLY A 38 -8.21 -1.96 3.91
C GLY A 38 -6.87 -1.82 3.21
N ASP A 39 -6.67 -0.76 2.46
CA ASP A 39 -5.41 -0.45 1.74
C ASP A 39 -4.16 -0.31 2.63
N MET A 40 -4.33 -0.11 3.94
CA MET A 40 -3.23 -0.15 4.91
C MET A 40 -2.78 -1.58 5.26
N ASN A 41 -3.45 -2.61 4.77
CA ASN A 41 -3.20 -3.97 5.18
C ASN A 41 -2.00 -4.59 4.43
N GLY A 42 -0.97 -4.96 5.18
CA GLY A 42 0.21 -5.59 4.63
C GLY A 42 1.38 -5.44 5.58
N ALA A 43 2.44 -6.19 5.30
CA ALA A 43 3.59 -6.31 6.19
C ALA A 43 4.64 -5.21 5.96
N PHE A 44 4.71 -4.66 4.74
CA PHE A 44 5.67 -3.63 4.40
C PHE A 44 5.10 -2.64 3.38
N GLY A 45 5.34 -1.34 3.59
CA GLY A 45 4.92 -0.28 2.69
C GLY A 45 6.12 0.43 2.07
N PRO A 46 6.57 0.05 0.86
CA PRO A 46 7.75 0.66 0.23
C PRO A 46 7.61 2.17 -0.01
N LEU A 47 6.38 2.64 -0.20
CA LEU A 47 6.08 4.05 -0.49
C LEU A 47 5.67 4.85 0.75
N LYS A 48 5.64 4.25 1.95
CA LYS A 48 5.06 4.87 3.16
C LYS A 48 5.68 6.23 3.52
N ASP A 49 6.92 6.45 3.10
CA ASP A 49 7.69 7.67 3.38
C ASP A 49 7.98 8.52 2.13
N VAL A 50 7.32 8.20 1.01
CA VAL A 50 7.45 8.91 -0.27
C VAL A 50 6.22 9.82 -0.45
N PRO A 51 6.37 11.15 -0.60
CA PRO A 51 5.24 12.03 -0.89
C PRO A 51 4.69 11.77 -2.31
N LYS A 52 3.41 12.06 -2.53
CA LYS A 52 2.72 11.77 -3.80
C LYS A 52 3.42 12.39 -5.03
N THR A 53 3.99 13.58 -4.88
CA THR A 53 4.75 14.27 -5.93
C THR A 53 5.98 13.46 -6.35
N LEU A 54 6.75 12.96 -5.39
CA LEU A 54 7.93 12.13 -5.65
C LEU A 54 7.55 10.77 -6.26
N VAL A 55 6.41 10.18 -5.90
CA VAL A 55 5.91 8.97 -6.57
C VAL A 55 5.74 9.20 -8.08
N TRP A 56 5.21 10.35 -8.49
CA TRP A 56 5.08 10.71 -9.90
C TRP A 56 6.43 10.89 -10.61
N GLU A 57 7.38 11.54 -9.94
CA GLU A 57 8.74 11.73 -10.47
C GLU A 57 9.45 10.38 -10.66
N LEU A 58 9.36 9.48 -9.67
CA LEU A 58 9.94 8.13 -9.75
C LEU A 58 9.33 7.31 -10.89
N ALA A 59 8.02 7.38 -11.07
CA ALA A 59 7.33 6.70 -12.17
C ALA A 59 7.79 7.21 -13.54
N ARG A 60 7.98 8.53 -13.70
CA ARG A 60 8.52 9.13 -14.92
C ARG A 60 10.00 8.82 -15.14
N TRP A 61 10.80 8.76 -14.09
CA TRP A 61 12.21 8.42 -14.18
C TRP A 61 12.42 6.96 -14.60
N ARG A 62 11.56 6.05 -14.13
CA ARG A 62 11.65 4.63 -14.48
C ARG A 62 11.16 4.33 -15.90
N ASN A 63 10.14 5.03 -16.39
CA ASN A 63 9.51 4.78 -17.70
C ASN A 63 10.28 5.43 -18.85
#